data_AF-A0A840CV57-F1
#
_entry.id   AF-A0A840CV57-F1
#
_cell.length_a   1.000
_cell.length_b   1.000
_cell.length_c   1.000
_cell.angle_alpha   90.00
_cell.angle_beta   90.00
_cell.angle_gamma   90.00
#
_symmetry.space_group_name_H-M   'P 1'
#
loop_
_entity.id
_entity.type
_entity.pdbx_description
1 polymer ?
#
loop_
_entity_poly.entity_id
_entity_poly.type
_entity_poly.pdbx_seq_one_letter_code
_entity_poly.pdbx_strand_id
1 'polypeptide(L)' 'MKRILKKWDAARIIRLLLGVLIAIYSISTKDYMFLVLGGLLLFQAIMNISCCGSAGCYTDNKYKENIYGDQIKKYKPD' A
#
# COMPACT_ATOMS: atom_id res chain seq x y z
N MET A 1 -13.61 4.75 18.35
CA MET A 1 -13.86 3.81 17.23
C MET A 1 -13.72 4.45 15.83
N LYS A 2 -12.70 5.29 15.56
CA LYS A 2 -12.50 5.93 14.23
C LYS A 2 -11.07 5.81 13.70
N ARG A 3 -10.29 4.85 14.19
CA ARG A 3 -8.87 4.70 13.82
C ARG A 3 -8.61 3.55 12.85
N ILE A 4 -9.47 2.54 12.87
CA ILE A 4 -9.39 1.35 12.00
C ILE A 4 -9.72 1.71 10.54
N LEU A 5 -10.70 2.59 10.32
CA LEU A 5 -11.04 3.10 8.99
C LEU A 5 -10.16 4.27 8.51
N LYS A 6 -9.40 4.92 9.41
CA LYS A 6 -8.56 6.09 9.08
C LYS A 6 -7.21 5.72 8.47
N LYS A 7 -6.77 4.47 8.67
CA LYS A 7 -5.54 3.89 8.08
C LYS A 7 -5.83 2.69 7.17
N TRP A 8 -7.08 2.54 6.72
CA TRP A 8 -7.36 1.69 5.58
C TRP A 8 -6.87 2.46 4.35
N ASP A 9 -5.69 2.06 3.86
CA ASP A 9 -5.05 2.69 2.72
C ASP A 9 -6.02 2.66 1.54
N ALA A 10 -6.41 3.82 1.00
CA ALA A 10 -7.39 3.90 -0.08
C ALA A 10 -7.00 3.02 -1.28
N ALA A 11 -5.70 2.77 -1.46
CA ALA A 11 -5.19 1.84 -2.47
C ALA A 11 -5.63 0.38 -2.23
N ARG A 12 -5.80 -0.06 -0.97
CA ARG A 12 -6.34 -1.41 -0.66
C ARG A 12 -7.77 -1.57 -1.12
N ILE A 13 -8.62 -0.55 -0.92
CA ILE A 13 -10.02 -0.57 -1.34
C ILE A 13 -10.11 -0.63 -2.86
N ILE A 14 -9.37 0.24 -3.54
CA ILE A 14 -9.34 0.29 -5.00
C ILE A 14 -8.86 -1.06 -5.56
N ARG A 15 -7.82 -1.65 -4.95
CA ARG A 15 -7.28 -2.95 -5.38
C ARG A 15 -8.23 -4.12 -5.12
N LEU A 16 -8.97 -4.10 -4.01
CA LEU A 16 -10.04 -5.08 -3.75
C LEU A 16 -11.15 -4.96 -4.81
N LEU A 17 -11.63 -3.75 -5.08
CA LEU A 17 -12.66 -3.52 -6.09
C LEU A 17 -12.20 -3.98 -7.47
N LEU A 18 -10.98 -3.61 -7.90
CA LEU A 18 -10.43 -4.04 -9.18
C LEU A 18 -10.31 -5.57 -9.27
N GLY A 19 -9.81 -6.21 -8.21
CA GLY A 19 -9.68 -7.67 -8.15
C GLY A 19 -11.02 -8.39 -8.27
N VAL A 20 -12.08 -7.87 -7.63
CA VAL A 20 -13.44 -8.44 -7.72
C VAL A 20 -13.98 -8.28 -9.14
N LEU A 21 -13.82 -7.11 -9.76
CA LEU A 21 -14.27 -6.88 -11.13
C LEU A 21 -13.57 -7.81 -12.13
N ILE A 22 -12.25 -7.99 -12.00
CA ILE A 22 -11.48 -8.90 -12.85
C ILE A 22 -11.91 -10.36 -12.63
N ALA A 23 -12.18 -10.75 -11.38
CA ALA A 23 -12.67 -12.10 -11.08
C ALA A 23 -14.05 -12.37 -11.70
N ILE A 24 -14.99 -11.42 -11.61
CA ILE A 24 -16.31 -11.54 -12.24
C ILE A 24 -16.17 -11.62 -13.77
N TYR A 25 -15.33 -10.76 -14.35
CA TYR A 25 -15.08 -10.75 -15.79
C TYR A 25 -14.46 -12.07 -16.28
N SER A 26 -13.48 -12.60 -15.54
CA SER A 26 -12.86 -13.90 -15.81
C SER A 26 -13.87 -15.05 -15.86
N ILE A 27 -14.84 -15.06 -14.93
CA ILE A 27 -15.89 -16.08 -14.89
C ILE A 27 -16.79 -15.97 -16.14
N SER A 28 -17.10 -14.75 -16.58
CA SER A 28 -17.91 -14.51 -17.78
C SER A 28 -17.21 -15.00 -19.05
N THR A 29 -15.92 -14.69 -19.20
CA THR A 29 -15.12 -15.06 -20.37
C THR A 29 -14.63 -16.52 -20.32
N LYS A 30 -14.78 -17.22 -19.19
CA LYS A 30 -14.25 -18.58 -18.93
C LYS A 30 -12.73 -18.69 -19.10
N ASP A 31 -12.02 -17.57 -19.00
CA ASP A 31 -10.57 -17.56 -19.06
C ASP A 31 -9.97 -17.86 -17.67
N TYR A 32 -9.43 -19.06 -17.53
CA TYR A 32 -8.79 -19.52 -16.30
C TYR A 32 -7.51 -18.75 -15.95
N MET A 33 -6.77 -18.23 -16.94
CA MET A 33 -5.59 -17.38 -16.69
C MET A 33 -5.97 -16.09 -15.95
N PHE A 34 -7.06 -15.44 -16.36
CA PHE A 34 -7.56 -14.24 -15.69
C PHE A 34 -8.13 -14.56 -14.32
N LEU A 35 -8.63 -15.78 -14.09
CA LEU A 35 -9.11 -16.22 -12.78
C LEU A 35 -7.97 -16.30 -11.78
N VAL A 36 -6.86 -16.95 -12.18
CA VAL A 36 -5.66 -17.07 -11.34
C VAL A 36 -5.07 -15.69 -11.04
N LEU A 37 -4.94 -14.83 -12.04
CA LEU A 37 -4.43 -13.46 -11.85
C LEU A 37 -5.35 -12.61 -10.96
N GLY A 38 -6.67 -12.67 -11.16
CA GLY A 38 -7.66 -12.00 -10.33
C GLY A 38 -7.63 -12.50 -8.88
N GLY A 39 -7.52 -13.81 -8.69
CA GLY A 39 -7.36 -14.44 -7.38
C GLY A 39 -6.09 -13.99 -6.65
N LEU A 40 -4.95 -13.92 -7.35
CA LEU A 40 -3.71 -13.40 -6.77
C LEU A 40 -3.79 -11.93 -6.38
N LEU A 41 -4.47 -11.10 -7.17
CA LEU A 41 -4.71 -9.69 -6.86
C LEU A 41 -5.62 -9.50 -5.64
N LEU A 42 -6.69 -10.30 -5.55
CA LEU A 42 -7.58 -10.33 -4.40
C LEU A 42 -6.85 -10.80 -3.13
N PHE A 43 -6.07 -11.86 -3.24
CA PHE A 43 -5.26 -12.37 -2.14
C PHE A 43 -4.26 -11.33 -1.63
N GLN A 44 -3.54 -10.64 -2.53
CA GLN A 44 -2.65 -9.53 -2.17
C GLN A 44 -3.41 -8.38 -1.49
N ALA A 45 -4.62 -8.06 -1.94
CA ALA A 45 -5.42 -6.98 -1.38
C ALA A 45 -5.97 -7.31 0.01
N ILE A 46 -6.39 -8.56 0.25
CA ILE A 46 -6.84 -9.06 1.57
C ILE A 46 -5.68 -9.12 2.56
N MET A 47 -4.56 -9.73 2.14
CA MET A 47 -3.38 -9.89 2.99
C MET A 47 -2.61 -8.58 3.18
N ASN A 48 -2.96 -7.53 2.42
CA ASN A 48 -2.18 -6.28 2.33
C ASN A 48 -0.68 -6.54 2.08
N ILE A 49 -0.38 -7.64 1.40
CA ILE A 49 0.96 -7.98 0.97
C ILE A 49 1.06 -7.49 -0.47
N SER A 50 1.96 -6.55 -0.72
CA SER A 50 2.35 -6.15 -2.06
C SER A 50 3.74 -6.70 -2.33
N CYS A 51 3.93 -7.33 -3.49
CA CYS A 51 5.21 -7.90 -3.91
C CYS A 51 6.34 -6.84 -3.93
N CYS A 52 5.99 -5.59 -4.27
CA CYS A 52 6.88 -4.43 -4.20
C CYS A 52 6.42 -3.48 -3.09
N GLY A 53 6.49 -3.97 -1.84
CA GLY A 53 5.96 -3.34 -0.63
C GLY A 53 5.95 -1.81 -0.61
N SER A 54 4.75 -1.20 -0.51
CA SER A 54 4.59 0.21 -0.09
C SER A 54 5.03 0.47 1.36
N ALA A 55 5.62 -0.52 2.02
CA ALA A 55 6.18 -0.48 3.37
C ALA A 55 7.72 -0.50 3.39
N GLY A 56 8.40 -0.30 2.25
CA GLY A 56 9.87 -0.37 2.17
C GLY A 56 10.62 0.67 3.00
N CYS A 57 10.02 1.82 3.31
CA CYS A 57 10.51 2.83 4.25
C CYS A 57 9.47 3.96 4.33
N TYR A 58 8.46 3.83 5.18
CA TYR A 58 7.54 4.94 5.43
C TYR A 58 8.07 5.71 6.65
N THR A 59 8.83 6.77 6.41
CA THR A 59 9.11 7.77 7.46
C THR A 59 7.79 8.45 7.78
N ASP A 60 7.37 8.39 9.05
CA ASP A 60 6.27 9.19 9.56
C ASP A 60 6.64 10.66 9.33
N ASN A 61 5.97 11.34 8.39
CA ASN A 61 6.18 12.77 8.08
C ASN A 61 5.70 13.70 9.21
N LYS A 62 5.60 13.20 10.45
CA LYS A 62 5.61 14.11 11.58
C LYS A 62 6.98 14.75 11.56
N TYR A 63 7.01 16.00 11.12
CA TYR A 63 8.10 16.95 11.35
C TYR A 63 8.51 16.79 12.81
N LYS A 64 9.52 15.94 13.06
CA LYS A 64 10.15 15.88 14.35
C LYS A 64 10.84 17.22 14.43
N GLU A 65 10.30 18.10 15.26
CA GLU A 65 11.06 19.22 15.78
C GLU A 65 12.49 18.73 16.04
N ASN A 66 13.48 19.37 15.42
CA ASN A 66 14.84 18.86 15.36
C ASN A 66 15.41 18.79 16.78
N ILE A 67 15.22 17.64 17.45
CA ILE A 67 15.61 17.42 18.86
C ILE A 67 17.13 17.61 19.04
N TYR A 68 17.90 17.45 17.95
CA TYR A 68 19.35 17.61 17.91
C TYR A 68 19.81 18.84 17.13
N GLY A 69 18.92 19.80 16.81
CA GLY A 69 19.28 21.00 16.05
C GLY A 69 20.40 21.82 16.68
N ASP A 70 20.50 21.79 18.01
CA ASP A 70 21.58 22.42 18.79
C ASP A 70 22.92 21.65 18.69
N GLN A 71 22.86 20.35 18.45
CA GLN A 71 24.03 19.45 18.48
C GLN A 71 24.68 19.27 17.09
N ILE A 72 24.00 19.64 16.01
CA ILE A 72 24.51 19.50 14.63
C ILE A 72 25.23 20.79 14.23
N LYS A 73 26.57 20.79 14.30
CA LYS A 73 27.37 21.88 13.74
C LYS A 73 27.14 21.95 12.23
N LYS A 74 26.69 23.11 11.74
CA LYS A 74 26.45 23.36 10.32
C LYS A 74 27.78 23.25 9.57
N TYR A 75 27.89 22.28 8.66
CA TYR A 75 29.06 22.12 7.80
C TYR A 75 29.27 23.38 6.97
N LYS A 76 30.48 23.93 7.01
CA LYS A 76 30.90 25.08 6.20
C LYS A 76 31.98 24.56 5.24
N PRO A 77 31.70 24.42 3.94
CA PRO A 77 32.75 24.12 2.97
C PRO A 77 33.66 25.36 2.85
N ASP A 78 34.97 25.12 2.99
CA ASP A 78 36.02 26.10 2.66
C ASP A 78 36.08 26.37 1.15
#